data_AF-A0A1Z5KGQ5-F1
#
_entry.id   AF-A0A1Z5KGQ5-F1
#
_cell.length_a   1.000
_cell.length_b   1.000
_cell.length_c   1.000
_cell.angle_alpha   90.00
_cell.angle_beta   90.00
_cell.angle_gamma   90.00
#
_symmetry.space_group_name_H-M   'P 1'
#
loop_
_entity.id
_entity.type
_entity.pdbx_description
1 polymer ?
#
loop_
_entity_poly.entity_id
_entity_poly.type
_entity_poly.pdbx_seq_one_letter_code
_entity_poly.pdbx_strand_id
1 'polypeptide(L)'
;MMKGIIGIYALISVKYVQGFSDVFPRSLQLCGGGRGNDGGTTTPRDCSNLIGQGQCQSAADKTYDWCKNTVADAPECRKAAEGNAFAVGWEYYAESTTCYILFDNTLSESDVLRFCPSGYTTTNSVYTGTGFPSKIGTDNRYVCYSCQD
;
A
#
# COMPACT_ATOMS: atom_id res chain seq x y z
N MET A 1 -45.22 -52.07 11.03
CA MET A 1 -44.62 -50.88 11.67
C MET A 1 -45.54 -49.70 11.33
N MET A 2 -46.66 -49.53 12.05
CA MET A 2 -46.89 -48.53 13.12
C MET A 2 -46.58 -47.05 12.77
N LYS A 3 -47.67 -46.28 12.58
CA LYS A 3 -48.03 -44.91 13.05
C LYS A 3 -47.02 -43.75 12.82
N GLY A 4 -47.40 -42.52 12.45
CA GLY A 4 -48.69 -41.84 12.47
C GLY A 4 -48.63 -40.43 11.86
N ILE A 5 -49.81 -39.80 11.78
CA ILE A 5 -50.15 -38.50 11.17
C ILE A 5 -50.11 -37.39 12.24
N ILE A 6 -50.21 -36.11 11.81
CA ILE A 6 -50.58 -34.86 12.52
C ILE A 6 -49.33 -34.00 12.84
N GLY A 7 -49.11 -32.77 12.34
CA GLY A 7 -49.97 -31.77 11.72
C GLY A 7 -50.14 -30.57 12.66
N ILE A 8 -49.26 -29.56 12.62
CA ILE A 8 -49.53 -28.22 13.19
C ILE A 8 -48.89 -27.15 12.30
N TYR A 9 -49.76 -26.40 11.61
CA TYR A 9 -49.47 -25.11 11.00
C TYR A 9 -49.50 -24.04 12.09
N ALA A 10 -48.48 -23.19 12.16
CA ALA A 10 -48.53 -21.95 12.93
C ALA A 10 -48.38 -20.77 11.97
N LEU A 11 -49.53 -20.20 11.60
CA LEU A 11 -49.67 -18.85 11.07
C LEU A 11 -49.46 -17.87 12.23
N ILE A 12 -48.51 -16.93 12.11
CA ILE A 12 -48.54 -15.70 12.90
C ILE A 12 -48.48 -14.51 11.94
N SER A 13 -49.47 -13.66 12.15
CA SER A 13 -49.95 -12.58 11.31
C SER A 13 -49.00 -11.38 11.21
N VAL A 14 -49.11 -10.75 10.04
CA VAL A 14 -48.58 -9.43 9.64
C VAL A 14 -49.05 -8.32 10.59
N LYS A 15 -48.14 -7.42 10.96
CA LYS A 15 -48.45 -6.00 11.23
C LYS A 15 -47.55 -5.08 10.39
N TYR A 16 -48.19 -4.45 9.41
CA TYR A 16 -48.00 -3.08 8.89
C TYR A 16 -47.59 -2.08 10.01
N VAL A 17 -46.89 -0.94 9.85
CA VAL A 17 -46.37 -0.18 8.70
C VAL A 17 -45.51 1.00 9.24
N GLN A 18 -44.63 1.54 8.38
CA GLN A 18 -44.02 2.90 8.36
C GLN A 18 -43.02 3.35 9.45
N GLY A 19 -41.89 3.88 8.95
CA GLY A 19 -40.96 4.73 9.70
C GLY A 19 -39.59 4.83 9.03
N PHE A 20 -39.48 5.67 8.00
CA PHE A 20 -38.19 6.16 7.52
C PHE A 20 -37.60 7.14 8.54
N SER A 21 -36.26 7.14 8.59
CA SER A 21 -35.40 8.11 9.27
C SER A 21 -35.39 8.02 10.79
N ASP A 22 -34.30 7.51 11.36
CA ASP A 22 -33.36 8.41 12.04
C ASP A 22 -32.09 7.70 12.50
N VAL A 23 -30.96 8.32 12.13
CA VAL A 23 -29.71 8.41 12.89
C VAL A 23 -28.98 7.09 13.11
N PHE A 24 -28.00 6.82 12.25
CA PHE A 24 -26.84 5.97 12.61
C PHE A 24 -26.06 6.66 13.75
N PRO A 25 -25.99 6.11 14.98
CA PRO A 25 -24.85 6.41 15.83
C PRO A 25 -23.65 5.68 15.24
N ARG A 26 -22.77 6.43 14.58
CA ARG A 26 -21.39 5.98 14.30
C ARG A 26 -20.67 5.85 15.64
N SER A 27 -20.81 4.71 16.31
CA SER A 27 -19.96 4.35 17.44
C SER A 27 -20.11 2.86 17.73
N LEU A 28 -19.04 2.12 17.44
CA LEU A 28 -18.65 0.81 18.01
C LEU A 28 -18.99 -0.45 17.20
N GLN A 29 -18.02 -1.38 17.29
CA GLN A 29 -17.90 -2.76 16.80
C GLN A 29 -17.31 -2.89 15.38
N LEU A 30 -16.19 -3.58 15.16
CA LEU A 30 -15.71 -4.78 15.82
C LEU A 30 -14.20 -4.79 16.10
N CYS A 31 -13.85 -5.12 17.35
CA CYS A 31 -12.70 -5.94 17.68
C CYS A 31 -12.95 -7.38 17.17
N GLY A 32 -11.95 -8.00 16.56
CA GLY A 32 -11.97 -9.41 16.18
C GLY A 32 -10.53 -9.92 16.03
N GLY A 33 -10.03 -10.60 17.06
CA GLY A 33 -8.61 -10.85 17.28
C GLY A 33 -7.95 -11.90 16.38
N GLY A 34 -6.65 -11.70 16.21
CA GLY A 34 -5.67 -12.75 15.94
C GLY A 34 -4.52 -12.57 16.94
N ARG A 35 -4.26 -13.59 17.76
CA ARG A 35 -3.07 -13.68 18.60
C ARG A 35 -1.83 -13.77 17.69
N GLY A 36 -0.88 -12.86 17.84
CA GLY A 36 0.45 -12.98 17.24
C GLY A 36 1.31 -11.73 17.37
N ASN A 37 2.09 -11.65 18.45
CA ASN A 37 3.27 -10.80 18.67
C ASN A 37 3.18 -9.32 18.21
N ASP A 38 2.71 -8.46 19.11
CA ASP A 38 2.95 -7.03 19.06
C ASP A 38 4.44 -6.73 19.26
N GLY A 39 5.02 -5.97 18.33
CA GLY A 39 6.39 -5.49 18.47
C GLY A 39 6.77 -4.37 17.51
N GLY A 40 5.80 -3.56 17.05
CA GLY A 40 6.08 -2.37 16.26
C GLY A 40 4.88 -1.95 15.41
N THR A 41 3.98 -1.15 15.96
CA THR A 41 3.05 -0.36 15.13
C THR A 41 3.83 0.79 14.51
N THR A 42 4.64 0.48 13.48
CA THR A 42 5.07 1.51 12.54
C THR A 42 3.81 2.04 11.86
N THR A 43 3.48 3.31 12.12
CA THR A 43 2.49 4.03 11.32
C THR A 43 2.84 3.82 9.84
N PRO A 44 1.90 3.36 9.00
CA PRO A 44 2.15 3.23 7.57
C PRO A 44 2.62 4.58 7.02
N ARG A 45 3.75 4.60 6.30
CA ARG A 45 4.24 5.83 5.67
C ARG A 45 3.22 6.31 4.64
N ASP A 46 3.01 7.62 4.51
CA ASP A 46 2.20 8.16 3.42
C ASP A 46 3.10 8.35 2.19
N CYS A 47 2.84 7.58 1.13
CA CYS A 47 3.57 7.67 -0.12
C CYS A 47 2.73 8.25 -1.26
N SER A 48 1.73 9.08 -0.95
CA SER A 48 0.85 9.70 -1.95
C SER A 48 1.35 11.03 -2.52
N ASN A 49 2.43 11.60 -1.98
CA ASN A 49 2.93 12.91 -2.39
C ASN A 49 3.56 12.87 -3.80
N LEU A 50 2.87 13.46 -4.78
CA LEU A 50 3.33 13.55 -6.17
C LEU A 50 4.42 14.62 -6.32
N ILE A 51 5.58 14.22 -6.84
CA ILE A 51 6.66 15.14 -7.20
C ILE A 51 6.53 15.61 -8.65
N GLY A 52 6.18 14.71 -9.58
CA GLY A 52 5.91 15.06 -10.97
C GLY A 52 6.17 13.94 -11.97
N GLN A 53 6.07 14.27 -13.26
CA GLN A 53 6.41 13.37 -14.37
C GLN A 53 7.93 13.39 -14.60
N GLY A 54 8.59 12.28 -14.31
CA GLY A 54 10.03 12.10 -14.46
C GLY A 54 10.57 11.05 -13.49
N GLN A 55 11.79 10.58 -13.73
CA GLN A 55 12.52 9.74 -12.78
C GLN A 55 12.75 10.49 -11.46
N CYS A 56 12.57 9.86 -10.31
CA CYS A 56 12.80 10.49 -9.03
C CYS A 56 14.27 10.85 -8.80
N GLN A 57 14.50 12.07 -8.33
CA GLN A 57 15.83 12.56 -7.94
C GLN A 57 15.81 13.24 -6.57
N SER A 58 16.91 13.07 -5.86
CA SER A 58 17.23 13.84 -4.66
C SER A 58 17.48 15.31 -4.98
N ALA A 59 17.56 16.15 -3.95
CA ALA A 59 17.89 17.57 -4.09
C ALA A 59 19.23 17.82 -4.79
N ALA A 60 20.16 16.85 -4.76
CA ALA A 60 21.47 16.88 -5.41
C ALA A 60 21.48 16.25 -6.82
N ASP A 61 20.32 16.08 -7.45
CA ASP A 61 20.16 15.52 -8.80
C ASP A 61 20.70 14.07 -8.92
N LYS A 62 20.65 13.32 -7.81
CA LYS A 62 21.04 11.90 -7.75
C LYS A 62 19.82 11.00 -7.73
N THR A 63 19.87 9.93 -8.52
CA THR A 63 18.89 8.83 -8.48
C THR A 63 19.13 7.94 -7.27
N TYR A 64 18.11 7.19 -6.89
CA TYR A 64 18.11 6.35 -5.70
C TYR A 64 18.48 4.90 -6.00
N ASP A 65 18.91 4.18 -4.96
CA ASP A 65 18.90 2.73 -5.02
C ASP A 65 17.46 2.24 -5.04
N TRP A 66 17.22 1.09 -5.67
CA TRP A 66 15.86 0.64 -5.90
C TRP A 66 15.70 -0.86 -5.89
N CYS A 67 14.45 -1.26 -5.65
CA CYS A 67 13.93 -2.59 -5.92
C CYS A 67 12.81 -2.48 -6.95
N LYS A 68 12.81 -3.34 -7.97
CA LYS A 68 11.85 -3.32 -9.08
C LYS A 68 10.95 -4.55 -9.09
N ASN A 69 9.72 -4.37 -9.52
CA ASN A 69 8.79 -5.44 -9.89
C ASN A 69 7.83 -4.96 -10.99
N THR A 70 7.16 -5.90 -11.63
CA THR A 70 5.99 -5.64 -12.47
C THR A 70 4.73 -5.78 -11.60
N VAL A 71 3.86 -4.76 -11.61
CA VAL A 71 2.63 -4.71 -10.80
C VAL A 71 1.44 -4.37 -11.70
N ALA A 72 0.20 -4.48 -11.23
CA ALA A 72 -0.98 -4.17 -12.06
C ALA A 72 -1.12 -2.66 -12.35
N ASP A 73 -0.85 -1.82 -11.36
CA ASP A 73 -1.05 -0.37 -11.45
C ASP A 73 -0.21 0.44 -10.43
N ALA A 74 -0.28 1.77 -10.54
CA ALA A 74 0.39 2.69 -9.63
C ALA A 74 -0.08 2.55 -8.16
N PRO A 75 -1.38 2.37 -7.85
CA PRO A 75 -1.83 2.04 -6.49
C PRO A 75 -1.16 0.81 -5.86
N GLU A 76 -0.92 -0.26 -6.63
CA GLU A 76 -0.20 -1.43 -6.14
C GLU A 76 1.27 -1.11 -5.83
N CYS A 77 1.92 -0.31 -6.68
CA CYS A 77 3.27 0.18 -6.43
C CYS A 77 3.35 1.03 -5.15
N ARG A 78 2.38 1.96 -4.96
CA ARG A 78 2.26 2.76 -3.75
C ARG A 78 2.13 1.88 -2.51
N LYS A 79 1.23 0.89 -2.54
CA LYS A 79 1.02 -0.02 -1.41
C LYS A 79 2.31 -0.77 -1.03
N ALA A 80 3.12 -1.16 -2.02
CA ALA A 80 4.41 -1.79 -1.75
C ALA A 80 5.42 -0.83 -1.11
N ALA A 81 5.41 0.45 -1.48
CA ALA A 81 6.21 1.50 -0.85
C ALA A 81 5.76 1.75 0.60
N GLU A 82 4.46 1.94 0.83
CA GLU A 82 3.87 2.20 2.16
C GLU A 82 4.10 1.02 3.12
N GLY A 83 4.16 -0.20 2.59
CA GLY A 83 4.47 -1.43 3.34
C GLY A 83 5.96 -1.59 3.69
N ASN A 84 6.84 -0.69 3.23
CA ASN A 84 8.28 -0.76 3.46
C ASN A 84 8.76 0.42 4.30
N ALA A 85 9.23 0.13 5.52
CA ALA A 85 9.67 1.16 6.47
C ALA A 85 10.86 2.01 5.99
N PHE A 86 11.64 1.51 5.02
CA PHE A 86 12.85 2.16 4.50
C PHE A 86 12.64 2.87 3.16
N ALA A 87 11.43 2.79 2.58
CA ALA A 87 11.14 3.46 1.33
C ALA A 87 11.10 4.98 1.53
N VAL A 88 11.88 5.71 0.72
CA VAL A 88 11.84 7.17 0.67
C VAL A 88 10.96 7.70 -0.46
N GLY A 89 10.59 6.84 -1.40
CA GLY A 89 9.70 7.17 -2.50
C GLY A 89 9.50 5.98 -3.42
N TRP A 90 8.80 6.22 -4.52
CA TRP A 90 8.57 5.24 -5.56
C TRP A 90 8.36 5.93 -6.90
N GLU A 91 8.63 5.19 -7.97
CA GLU A 91 8.33 5.62 -9.32
C GLU A 91 7.66 4.51 -10.13
N TYR A 92 6.74 4.90 -11.01
CA TYR A 92 5.96 3.97 -11.80
C TYR A 92 6.02 4.31 -13.29
N TYR A 93 6.27 3.30 -14.11
CA TYR A 93 6.25 3.38 -15.57
C TYR A 93 5.06 2.59 -16.12
N ALA A 94 4.01 3.30 -16.50
CA ALA A 94 2.71 2.70 -16.87
C ALA A 94 2.76 1.79 -18.09
N GLU A 95 3.59 2.08 -19.10
CA GLU A 95 3.65 1.29 -20.34
C GLU A 95 4.16 -0.13 -20.12
N SER A 96 5.13 -0.29 -19.22
CA SER A 96 5.70 -1.59 -18.84
C SER A 96 5.16 -2.11 -17.51
N THR A 97 4.27 -1.35 -16.87
CA THR A 97 3.75 -1.63 -15.53
C THR A 97 4.86 -1.85 -14.48
N THR A 98 6.00 -1.18 -14.67
CA THR A 98 7.17 -1.36 -13.81
C THR A 98 7.08 -0.41 -12.62
N CYS A 99 7.19 -0.99 -11.43
CA CYS A 99 7.27 -0.30 -10.16
C CYS A 99 8.70 -0.33 -9.64
N TYR A 100 9.19 0.82 -9.16
CA TYR A 100 10.46 0.94 -8.45
C TYR A 100 10.19 1.53 -7.06
N ILE A 101 10.62 0.82 -6.02
CA ILE A 101 10.65 1.31 -4.64
C ILE A 101 12.04 1.86 -4.39
N LEU A 102 12.13 3.08 -3.88
CA LEU A 102 13.37 3.85 -3.79
C LEU A 102 13.88 3.91 -2.35
N PHE A 103 15.19 3.79 -2.19
CA PHE A 103 15.86 3.74 -0.90
C PHE A 103 16.98 4.78 -0.81
N ASP A 104 17.12 5.36 0.38
CA ASP A 104 18.21 6.29 0.70
C ASP A 104 19.54 5.53 0.73
N ASN A 105 20.53 6.02 -0.02
CA ASN A 105 21.86 5.41 -0.09
C ASN A 105 22.59 5.35 1.26
N THR A 106 22.29 6.27 2.19
CA THR A 106 22.84 6.22 3.55
C THR A 106 22.35 5.02 4.36
N LEU A 107 21.28 4.35 3.91
CA LEU A 107 20.70 3.16 4.52
C LEU A 107 20.96 1.90 3.69
N SER A 108 20.85 1.99 2.35
CA SER A 108 21.11 0.88 1.43
C SER A 108 22.59 0.54 1.30
N GLU A 109 23.46 1.54 1.33
CA GLU A 109 24.89 1.42 1.10
C GLU A 109 25.20 0.56 -0.14
N SER A 110 25.56 -0.71 0.06
CA SER A 110 25.90 -1.68 -1.00
C SER A 110 24.95 -2.88 -1.07
N ASP A 111 23.92 -2.94 -0.24
CA ASP A 111 22.99 -4.07 -0.13
C ASP A 111 21.54 -3.58 -0.05
N VAL A 112 21.00 -3.08 -1.17
CA VAL A 112 19.57 -2.72 -1.25
C VAL A 112 18.66 -3.96 -1.24
N LEU A 113 19.21 -5.13 -1.60
CA LEU A 113 18.41 -6.35 -1.77
C LEU A 113 17.72 -6.77 -0.47
N ARG A 114 18.38 -6.57 0.69
CA ARG A 114 17.78 -6.83 2.01
C ARG A 114 16.53 -6.01 2.31
N PHE A 115 16.31 -4.91 1.59
CA PHE A 115 15.15 -4.04 1.73
C PHE A 115 14.06 -4.32 0.69
N CYS A 116 14.31 -5.17 -0.31
CA CYS A 116 13.33 -5.43 -1.35
C CYS A 116 12.08 -6.12 -0.77
N PRO A 117 10.86 -5.60 -1.05
CA PRO A 117 9.65 -6.33 -0.75
C PRO A 117 9.62 -7.68 -1.49
N SER A 118 8.82 -8.62 -1.00
CA SER A 118 8.67 -9.93 -1.66
C SER A 118 8.27 -9.77 -3.13
N GLY A 119 8.96 -10.49 -4.02
CA GLY A 119 8.75 -10.42 -5.47
C GLY A 119 9.48 -9.27 -6.17
N TYR A 120 10.06 -8.33 -5.43
CA TYR A 120 10.92 -7.30 -5.99
C TYR A 120 12.36 -7.80 -6.09
N THR A 121 13.05 -7.31 -7.11
CA THR A 121 14.46 -7.63 -7.37
C THR A 121 15.24 -6.35 -7.59
N THR A 122 16.55 -6.40 -7.39
CA THR A 122 17.44 -5.31 -7.76
C THR A 122 18.59 -5.86 -8.59
N THR A 123 19.12 -5.05 -9.49
CA THR A 123 20.33 -5.39 -10.24
C THR A 123 21.53 -4.60 -9.78
N ASN A 124 21.36 -3.49 -9.05
CA ASN A 124 22.44 -2.59 -8.65
C ASN A 124 22.10 -1.83 -7.35
N SER A 125 23.10 -1.61 -6.51
CA SER A 125 23.09 -0.69 -5.36
C SER A 125 24.24 0.30 -5.47
N VAL A 126 24.26 1.06 -6.57
CA VAL A 126 25.36 1.97 -6.92
C VAL A 126 24.91 3.43 -6.98
N TYR A 127 23.64 3.69 -6.66
CA TYR A 127 23.04 4.99 -6.80
C TYR A 127 23.16 5.77 -5.50
N THR A 128 23.53 7.04 -5.58
CA THR A 128 23.91 7.84 -4.42
C THR A 128 22.82 8.83 -3.99
N GLY A 129 21.55 8.53 -4.29
CA GLY A 129 20.40 9.36 -3.93
C GLY A 129 20.16 9.29 -2.43
N THR A 130 20.00 10.45 -1.80
CA THR A 130 19.77 10.58 -0.36
C THR A 130 18.59 11.51 -0.07
N GLY A 131 17.94 11.32 1.06
CA GLY A 131 16.74 12.02 1.48
C GLY A 131 15.51 11.69 0.63
N PHE A 132 14.42 12.41 0.89
CA PHE A 132 13.19 12.26 0.13
C PHE A 132 13.31 12.83 -1.30
N PRO A 133 12.68 12.20 -2.31
CA PRO A 133 12.60 12.76 -3.65
C PRO A 133 12.00 14.16 -3.63
N SER A 134 12.67 15.09 -4.32
CA SER A 134 12.24 16.50 -4.41
C SER A 134 12.42 17.09 -5.80
N LYS A 135 13.03 16.33 -6.72
CA LYS A 135 13.28 16.69 -8.11
C LYS A 135 12.87 15.55 -9.04
N ILE A 136 12.70 15.90 -10.31
CA ILE A 136 12.48 14.98 -11.40
C ILE A 136 13.63 15.03 -12.40
N GLY A 137 14.06 13.86 -12.87
CA GLY A 137 14.99 13.71 -13.98
C GLY A 137 14.31 13.92 -15.34
N THR A 138 15.12 13.85 -16.40
CA THR A 138 14.66 14.09 -17.77
C THR A 138 13.88 12.93 -18.38
N ASP A 139 13.96 11.73 -17.80
CA ASP A 139 13.22 10.56 -18.27
C ASP A 139 11.75 10.64 -17.84
N ASN A 140 10.92 11.18 -18.73
CA ASN A 140 9.51 11.43 -18.52
C ASN A 140 8.62 10.19 -18.63
N ARG A 141 9.18 8.98 -18.72
CA ARG A 141 8.38 7.73 -18.75
C ARG A 141 7.82 7.37 -17.37
N TYR A 142 8.47 7.86 -16.32
CA TYR A 142 8.14 7.60 -14.93
C TYR A 142 7.26 8.69 -14.33
N VAL A 143 6.47 8.32 -13.33
CA VAL A 143 5.83 9.27 -12.40
C VAL A 143 6.47 9.10 -11.04
N CYS A 144 6.97 10.19 -10.47
CA CYS A 144 7.71 10.20 -9.21
C CYS A 144 6.84 10.60 -8.02
N TYR A 145 6.92 9.82 -6.94
CA TYR A 145 6.25 10.08 -5.67
C TYR A 145 7.24 9.97 -4.51
N SER A 146 7.05 10.81 -3.49
CA SER A 146 7.80 10.77 -2.24
C SER A 146 6.98 10.13 -1.14
N CYS A 147 7.65 9.39 -0.26
CA CYS A 147 7.10 8.99 1.02
C CYS A 147 7.32 10.09 2.07
N GLN A 148 6.45 10.14 3.07
CA GLN A 148 6.54 11.01 4.25
C GLN A 148 6.17 10.18 5.49
N ASP A 149 6.74 10.56 6.64
CA ASP A 149 6.39 10.01 7.96
C ASP A 149 5.16 10.70 8.55
#